data_AF-A0A2P4P750-F1
#
_entry.id   AF-A0A2P4P750-F1
#
_cell.length_a   1.000
_cell.length_b   1.000
_cell.length_c   1.000
_cell.angle_alpha   90.00
_cell.angle_beta   90.00
_cell.angle_gamma   90.00
#
_symmetry.space_group_name_H-M   'P 1'
#
loop_
_entity.id
_entity.type
_entity.pdbx_description
1 polymer ?
#
loop_
_entity_poly.entity_id
_entity_poly.type
_entity_poly.pdbx_seq_one_letter_code
_entity_poly.pdbx_strand_id
1 'polypeptide(L)'
;MEKEPDGVTRSRQMRKFIISEIYSTEQSYLSHMKTLKKTFMDPCINASTSPPLVNKDDIRIIFAHLDDLIKLSDKFVETIETSMDPYEVYDSKLGQVFLDFAEGFEVYKKYAENIQRSRQLLTKKVNQSVFYRRLRNEKRKILDLALVII
;
A
#
# COMPACT_ATOMS: atom_id res chain seq x y z
N MET A 1 -2.87 13.52 44.19
CA MET A 1 -2.53 13.35 42.76
C MET A 1 -1.70 14.55 42.36
N GLU A 2 -0.40 14.37 42.21
CA GLU A 2 0.50 15.41 41.71
C GLU A 2 0.15 15.69 40.24
N LYS A 3 -0.09 16.96 39.90
CA LYS A 3 -0.46 17.36 38.54
C LYS A 3 0.80 17.23 37.67
N GLU A 4 0.78 16.36 36.68
CA GLU A 4 1.94 16.23 35.76
C GLU A 4 2.26 17.60 35.13
N PRO A 5 3.54 17.94 34.95
CA PRO A 5 3.94 19.22 34.37
C PRO A 5 3.44 19.33 32.92
N ASP A 6 2.82 20.48 32.58
CA ASP A 6 2.13 20.72 31.29
C ASP A 6 2.98 20.36 30.04
N GLY A 7 4.31 20.52 30.12
CA GLY A 7 5.23 20.16 29.04
C GLY A 7 5.30 18.65 28.74
N VAL A 8 5.21 17.80 29.78
CA VAL A 8 5.25 16.33 29.65
C VAL A 8 3.94 15.83 29.06
N THR A 9 2.81 16.36 29.52
CA THR A 9 1.47 16.04 29.00
C THR A 9 1.36 16.37 27.51
N ARG A 10 1.84 17.55 27.09
CA ARG A 10 1.84 17.95 25.67
C ARG A 10 2.71 17.03 24.79
N SER A 11 3.87 16.62 25.29
CA SER A 11 4.77 15.70 24.57
C SER A 11 4.13 14.32 24.37
N ARG A 12 3.52 13.74 25.42
CA ARG A 12 2.82 12.45 25.34
C ARG A 12 1.63 12.51 24.39
N GLN A 13 0.85 13.59 24.43
CA GLN A 13 -0.26 13.81 23.49
C GLN A 13 0.24 13.86 22.04
N MET A 14 1.28 14.65 21.76
CA MET A 14 1.87 14.72 20.41
C MET A 14 2.35 13.36 19.92
N ARG A 15 3.03 12.59 20.78
CA ARG A 15 3.50 11.25 20.44
C ARG A 15 2.33 10.31 20.11
N LYS A 16 1.25 10.34 20.90
CA LYS A 16 0.03 9.60 20.61
C LYS A 16 -0.56 9.97 19.25
N PHE A 17 -0.68 11.27 18.93
CA PHE A 17 -1.18 11.73 17.63
C PHE A 17 -0.34 11.20 16.47
N ILE A 18 0.99 11.32 16.56
CA ILE A 18 1.91 10.84 15.51
C ILE A 18 1.76 9.33 15.28
N ILE A 19 1.72 8.54 16.35
CA ILE A 19 1.58 7.08 16.26
C ILE A 19 0.25 6.70 15.62
N SER A 20 -0.85 7.33 16.06
CA SER A 20 -2.18 7.09 15.48
C SER A 20 -2.25 7.50 14.01
N GLU A 21 -1.59 8.60 13.61
CA GLU A 21 -1.53 9.04 12.22
C GLU A 21 -0.75 8.07 11.34
N ILE A 22 0.42 7.59 11.80
CA ILE A 22 1.20 6.58 11.05
C ILE A 22 0.36 5.32 10.84
N TYR A 23 -0.32 4.85 11.87
CA TYR A 23 -1.15 3.65 11.77
C TYR A 23 -2.35 3.83 10.84
N SER A 24 -3.10 4.92 11.00
CA SER A 24 -4.31 5.18 10.18
C SER A 24 -3.98 5.37 8.70
N THR A 25 -2.87 6.05 8.42
CA THR A 25 -2.39 6.28 7.05
C THR A 25 -1.86 4.98 6.43
N GLU A 26 -1.16 4.14 7.18
CA GLU A 26 -0.70 2.83 6.71
C GLU A 26 -1.87 1.86 6.44
N GLN A 27 -2.90 1.85 7.30
CA GLN A 27 -4.13 1.09 7.04
C GLN A 27 -4.82 1.55 5.73
N SER A 28 -4.86 2.86 5.50
CA SER A 28 -5.42 3.43 4.29
C SER A 28 -4.59 3.03 3.06
N TYR A 29 -3.26 3.06 3.17
CA TYR A 29 -2.34 2.61 2.12
C TYR A 29 -2.57 1.13 1.76
N LEU A 30 -2.63 0.24 2.75
CA LEU A 30 -2.93 -1.18 2.58
C LEU A 30 -4.29 -1.40 1.89
N SER A 31 -5.32 -0.68 2.34
CA SER A 31 -6.66 -0.74 1.76
C SER A 31 -6.67 -0.35 0.27
N HIS A 32 -5.94 0.70 -0.08
CA HIS A 32 -5.78 1.12 -1.48
C HIS A 32 -5.07 0.05 -2.32
N MET A 33 -4.00 -0.56 -1.81
CA MET A 33 -3.31 -1.63 -2.54
C MET A 33 -4.17 -2.89 -2.72
N LYS A 34 -4.88 -3.32 -1.66
CA LYS A 34 -5.85 -4.43 -1.76
C LYS A 34 -6.95 -4.13 -2.76
N THR A 35 -7.43 -2.89 -2.79
CA THR A 35 -8.41 -2.42 -3.79
C THR A 35 -7.83 -2.47 -5.19
N LEU A 36 -6.60 -1.97 -5.40
CA LEU A 36 -5.90 -2.02 -6.68
C LEU A 36 -5.78 -3.46 -7.20
N LYS A 37 -5.37 -4.40 -6.35
CA LYS A 37 -5.30 -5.83 -6.69
C LYS A 37 -6.67 -6.35 -7.14
N LYS A 38 -7.69 -6.19 -6.31
CA LYS A 38 -9.04 -6.70 -6.55
C LYS A 38 -9.71 -6.09 -7.78
N THR A 39 -9.52 -4.79 -8.01
CA THR A 39 -10.23 -4.07 -9.08
C THR A 39 -9.50 -4.06 -10.41
N PHE A 40 -8.19 -4.34 -10.43
CA PHE A 40 -7.39 -4.30 -11.66
C PHE A 40 -6.58 -5.57 -11.91
N MET A 41 -5.80 -6.03 -10.93
CA MET A 41 -4.91 -7.20 -11.13
C MET A 41 -5.69 -8.49 -11.30
N ASP A 42 -6.64 -8.78 -10.42
CA ASP A 42 -7.41 -10.03 -10.46
C ASP A 42 -8.26 -10.16 -11.75
N PRO A 43 -8.94 -9.10 -12.23
CA PRO A 43 -9.57 -9.12 -13.56
C PRO A 43 -8.59 -9.41 -14.70
N CYS A 44 -7.37 -8.86 -14.66
CA CYS A 44 -6.35 -9.16 -15.67
C CYS A 44 -5.93 -10.64 -15.62
N ILE A 45 -5.74 -11.20 -14.42
CA ILE A 45 -5.40 -12.61 -14.23
C ILE A 45 -6.51 -13.50 -14.79
N ASN A 46 -7.76 -13.22 -14.42
CA ASN A 46 -8.92 -13.96 -14.91
C ASN A 46 -9.01 -13.93 -16.45
N ALA A 47 -8.79 -12.75 -17.04
CA ALA A 47 -8.77 -12.56 -18.49
C ALA A 47 -7.58 -13.22 -19.20
N SER A 48 -6.61 -13.80 -18.48
CA SER A 48 -5.46 -14.52 -19.05
C SER A 48 -5.65 -16.04 -19.16
N THR A 49 -6.83 -16.56 -18.78
CA THR A 49 -7.08 -18.01 -18.64
C THR A 49 -7.55 -18.70 -19.93
N SER A 50 -8.75 -18.44 -20.45
CA SER A 50 -9.21 -19.00 -21.74
C SER A 50 -10.54 -18.38 -22.27
N PRO A 51 -10.61 -17.89 -23.53
CA PRO A 51 -9.48 -17.52 -24.38
C PRO A 51 -8.73 -16.31 -23.78
N PRO A 52 -7.39 -16.27 -23.83
CA PRO A 52 -6.64 -15.21 -23.18
C PRO A 52 -6.82 -13.87 -23.91
N LEU A 53 -7.36 -12.89 -23.20
CA LEU A 53 -7.47 -11.48 -23.63
C LEU A 53 -6.28 -10.63 -23.13
N VAL A 54 -5.55 -11.16 -22.15
CA VAL A 54 -4.41 -10.49 -21.50
C VAL A 54 -3.23 -11.45 -21.45
N ASN A 55 -2.02 -10.96 -21.78
CA ASN A 55 -0.79 -11.72 -21.63
C ASN A 55 -0.32 -11.68 -20.18
N LYS A 56 0.01 -12.86 -19.62
CA LYS A 56 0.54 -13.01 -18.26
C LYS A 56 1.82 -12.22 -18.01
N ASP A 57 2.68 -12.06 -19.01
CA ASP A 57 3.90 -11.26 -18.87
C ASP A 57 3.59 -9.76 -18.75
N ASP A 58 2.53 -9.26 -19.40
CA ASP A 58 2.08 -7.89 -19.19
C ASP A 58 1.61 -7.68 -17.74
N ILE A 59 0.87 -8.65 -17.18
CA ILE A 59 0.40 -8.60 -15.79
C ILE A 59 1.59 -8.54 -14.83
N ARG A 60 2.61 -9.39 -15.04
CA ARG A 60 3.82 -9.43 -14.22
C ARG A 60 4.57 -8.11 -14.22
N ILE A 61 4.64 -7.42 -15.35
CA ILE A 61 5.33 -6.13 -15.47
C ILE A 61 4.47 -5.00 -14.89
N ILE A 62 3.17 -4.97 -15.18
CA ILE A 62 2.27 -3.90 -14.75
C ILE A 62 2.08 -3.92 -13.23
N PHE A 63 1.90 -5.10 -12.63
CA PHE A 63 1.61 -5.25 -11.20
C PHE A 63 2.81 -5.80 -10.41
N ALA A 64 4.04 -5.60 -10.90
CA ALA A 64 5.24 -6.11 -10.24
C ALA A 64 5.30 -5.63 -8.78
N HIS A 65 5.66 -6.56 -7.89
CA HIS A 65 5.82 -6.33 -6.45
C HIS A 65 4.56 -5.91 -5.68
N LEU A 66 3.38 -5.81 -6.31
CA LEU A 66 2.15 -5.40 -5.62
C LEU A 66 1.78 -6.38 -4.50
N ASP A 67 1.89 -7.70 -4.75
CA ASP A 67 1.59 -8.71 -3.74
C ASP A 67 2.59 -8.68 -2.57
N ASP A 68 3.87 -8.45 -2.86
CA ASP A 68 4.92 -8.33 -1.85
C ASP A 68 4.69 -7.08 -0.98
N LEU A 69 4.32 -5.95 -1.59
CA LEU A 69 3.98 -4.71 -0.88
C LEU A 69 2.75 -4.87 0.00
N ILE A 70 1.68 -5.51 -0.50
CA ILE A 70 0.49 -5.81 0.30
C ILE A 70 0.88 -6.66 1.50
N LYS A 71 1.67 -7.73 1.28
CA LYS A 71 2.09 -8.63 2.36
C LYS A 71 2.94 -7.92 3.41
N LEU A 72 3.87 -7.06 2.98
CA LEU A 72 4.69 -6.26 3.87
C LEU A 72 3.82 -5.31 4.72
N SER A 73 2.96 -4.53 4.07
CA SER A 73 2.11 -3.53 4.73
C SER A 73 1.08 -4.18 5.65
N ASP A 74 0.51 -5.32 5.27
CA ASP A 74 -0.41 -6.11 6.12
C ASP A 74 0.28 -6.53 7.43
N LYS A 75 1.48 -7.13 7.33
CA LYS A 75 2.27 -7.51 8.50
C LYS A 75 2.70 -6.29 9.33
N PHE A 76 3.02 -5.19 8.66
CA PHE A 76 3.44 -3.95 9.32
C PHE A 76 2.30 -3.33 10.13
N VAL A 77 1.09 -3.23 9.55
CA VAL A 77 -0.13 -2.80 10.25
C VAL A 77 -0.41 -3.68 11.46
N GLU A 78 -0.39 -5.00 11.31
CA GLU A 78 -0.61 -5.95 12.42
C GLU A 78 0.42 -5.77 13.54
N THR A 79 1.70 -5.58 13.19
CA THR A 79 2.76 -5.40 14.18
C THR A 79 2.65 -4.05 14.89
N ILE A 80 2.26 -2.99 14.16
CA ILE A 80 1.98 -1.68 14.76
C ILE A 80 0.83 -1.81 15.75
N GLU A 81 -0.29 -2.41 15.34
CA GLU A 81 -1.49 -2.58 16.18
C GLU A 81 -1.18 -3.32 17.48
N THR A 82 -0.43 -4.43 17.39
CA THR A 82 -0.02 -5.22 18.57
C THR A 82 1.03 -4.52 19.44
N SER A 83 1.78 -3.55 18.90
CA SER A 83 2.75 -2.76 19.66
C SER A 83 2.14 -1.57 20.41
N MET A 84 0.88 -1.23 20.15
CA MET A 84 0.18 -0.15 20.83
C MET A 84 -0.53 -0.65 22.09
N ASP A 85 -0.22 -0.05 23.23
CA ASP A 85 -1.02 -0.21 24.44
C ASP A 85 -2.30 0.65 24.32
N PRO A 86 -3.52 0.09 24.43
CA PRO A 86 -4.77 0.84 24.36
C PRO A 86 -4.89 1.96 25.41
N TYR A 87 -4.23 1.79 26.55
CA TYR A 87 -4.26 2.73 27.68
C TYR A 87 -3.08 3.71 27.62
N GLU A 88 -1.93 3.28 27.11
CA GLU A 88 -0.69 4.08 27.09
C GLU A 88 -0.03 4.12 25.69
N VAL A 89 -0.78 4.53 24.67
CA VAL A 89 -0.32 4.59 23.26
C VAL A 89 1.02 5.33 23.08
N TYR A 90 1.35 6.33 23.91
CA TYR A 90 2.62 7.04 23.80
C TYR A 90 3.83 6.17 24.21
N ASP A 91 3.67 5.07 24.93
CA ASP A 91 4.75 4.14 25.28
C ASP A 91 5.01 3.09 24.18
N SER A 92 4.28 3.16 23.06
CA SER A 92 4.48 2.25 21.93
C SER A 92 5.94 2.26 21.45
N LYS A 93 6.50 1.07 21.27
CA LYS A 93 7.88 0.86 20.78
C LYS A 93 7.94 0.87 19.25
N LEU A 94 7.29 1.85 18.63
CA LEU A 94 7.18 1.94 17.17
C LEU A 94 8.55 1.95 16.48
N GLY A 95 9.56 2.59 17.08
CA GLY A 95 10.93 2.57 16.56
C GLY A 95 11.51 1.15 16.43
N GLN A 96 11.21 0.24 17.37
CA GLN A 96 11.64 -1.16 17.26
C GLN A 96 10.93 -1.88 16.11
N VAL A 97 9.63 -1.61 15.93
CA VAL A 97 8.86 -2.17 14.80
C VAL A 97 9.51 -1.78 13.47
N PHE A 98 9.94 -0.52 13.30
CA PHE A 98 10.65 -0.11 12.08
C PHE A 98 11.99 -0.82 11.89
N LEU A 99 12.76 -1.05 12.97
CA LEU A 99 14.03 -1.77 12.90
C LEU A 99 13.82 -3.24 12.50
N ASP A 100 12.80 -3.90 13.06
CA ASP A 100 12.47 -5.29 12.74
C ASP A 100 12.03 -5.48 11.28
N PHE A 101 11.51 -4.42 10.65
CA PHE A 101 11.06 -4.41 9.26
C PHE A 101 12.09 -3.84 8.28
N ALA A 102 13.24 -3.35 8.76
CA ALA A 102 14.22 -2.63 7.94
C ALA A 102 14.63 -3.39 6.66
N GLU A 103 14.91 -4.69 6.78
CA GLU A 103 15.24 -5.54 5.62
C GLU A 103 14.03 -5.78 4.71
N GLY A 104 12.83 -5.89 5.28
CA GLY A 104 11.58 -6.08 4.54
C GLY A 104 11.24 -4.92 3.61
N PHE A 105 11.69 -3.71 3.94
CA PHE A 105 11.46 -2.51 3.12
C PHE A 105 12.19 -2.51 1.77
N GLU A 106 13.08 -3.47 1.49
CA GLU A 106 13.76 -3.58 0.19
C GLU A 106 12.78 -3.71 -1.00
N VAL A 107 11.58 -4.26 -0.76
CA VAL A 107 10.53 -4.34 -1.79
C VAL A 107 10.15 -2.98 -2.37
N TYR A 108 10.19 -1.91 -1.57
CA TYR A 108 9.89 -0.56 -2.04
C TYR A 108 10.90 -0.09 -3.10
N LYS A 109 12.17 -0.45 -2.95
CA LYS A 109 13.21 -0.18 -3.94
C LYS A 109 12.92 -0.92 -5.25
N LYS A 110 12.64 -2.23 -5.17
CA LYS A 110 12.31 -3.07 -6.35
C LYS A 110 11.07 -2.56 -7.07
N TYR A 111 10.05 -2.14 -6.33
CA TYR A 111 8.86 -1.51 -6.88
C TYR A 111 9.18 -0.19 -7.61
N ALA A 112 9.94 0.70 -6.98
CA ALA A 112 10.34 1.98 -7.57
C ALA A 112 11.15 1.81 -8.85
N GLU A 113 12.03 0.80 -8.92
CA GLU A 113 12.79 0.46 -10.12
C GLU A 113 11.89 0.01 -11.29
N ASN A 114 10.78 -0.68 -11.02
CA ASN A 114 9.87 -1.17 -12.05
C ASN A 114 8.75 -0.16 -12.43
N ILE A 115 8.50 0.87 -11.62
CA ILE A 115 7.31 1.72 -11.77
C ILE A 115 7.23 2.39 -13.14
N GLN A 116 8.35 2.86 -13.68
CA GLN A 116 8.39 3.51 -15.00
C GLN A 116 8.01 2.53 -16.12
N ARG A 117 8.53 1.30 -16.05
CA ARG A 117 8.23 0.24 -17.02
C ARG A 117 6.75 -0.17 -16.96
N SER A 118 6.20 -0.31 -15.76
CA SER A 118 4.78 -0.61 -15.54
C SER A 118 3.88 0.41 -16.23
N ARG A 119 4.13 1.72 -16.00
CA ARG A 119 3.37 2.82 -16.61
C ARG A 119 3.40 2.83 -18.13
N GLN A 120 4.59 2.68 -18.69
CA GLN A 120 4.78 2.71 -20.14
C GLN A 120 4.02 1.56 -20.79
N LEU A 121 4.11 0.36 -20.20
CA LEU A 121 3.39 -0.80 -20.68
C LEU A 121 1.88 -0.65 -20.54
N LEU A 122 1.39 -0.19 -19.38
CA LEU A 122 -0.04 0.02 -19.16
C LEU A 122 -0.61 1.05 -20.16
N THR A 123 0.08 2.18 -20.35
CA THR A 123 -0.30 3.22 -21.32
C THR A 123 -0.39 2.64 -22.73
N LYS A 124 0.61 1.85 -23.14
CA LYS A 124 0.61 1.16 -24.44
C LYS A 124 -0.58 0.21 -24.55
N LYS A 125 -0.86 -0.60 -23.52
CA LYS A 125 -1.94 -1.61 -23.54
C LYS A 125 -3.33 -0.99 -23.54
N VAL A 126 -3.55 0.12 -22.85
CA VAL A 126 -4.82 0.89 -22.89
C VAL A 126 -5.15 1.35 -24.31
N ASN A 127 -4.14 1.69 -25.12
CA ASN A 127 -4.33 2.09 -26.50
C ASN A 127 -4.55 0.90 -27.44
N GLN A 128 -3.90 -0.23 -27.17
CA GLN A 128 -3.89 -1.40 -28.06
C GLN A 128 -4.96 -2.45 -27.77
N SER A 129 -5.48 -2.51 -26.54
CA SER A 129 -6.42 -3.54 -26.11
C SER A 129 -7.73 -2.95 -25.61
N VAL A 130 -8.83 -3.45 -26.19
CA VAL A 130 -10.20 -3.09 -25.78
C VAL A 130 -10.43 -3.45 -24.31
N PHE A 131 -9.84 -4.55 -23.83
CA PHE A 131 -9.94 -4.97 -22.43
C PHE A 131 -9.37 -3.90 -21.49
N TYR A 132 -8.11 -3.49 -21.69
CA TYR A 132 -7.46 -2.49 -20.84
C TYR A 132 -8.16 -1.13 -20.93
N ARG A 133 -8.70 -0.77 -22.09
CA ARG A 133 -9.48 0.46 -22.28
C ARG A 133 -10.78 0.44 -21.48
N ARG A 134 -11.51 -0.68 -21.51
CA ARG A 134 -12.73 -0.87 -20.72
C ARG A 134 -12.42 -0.84 -19.22
N LEU A 135 -11.40 -1.59 -18.81
CA LEU A 135 -10.92 -1.61 -17.41
C LEU A 135 -10.60 -0.20 -16.90
N ARG A 136 -9.90 0.61 -17.70
CA ARG A 136 -9.62 2.03 -17.38
C ARG A 136 -10.89 2.87 -17.25
N ASN A 137 -11.83 2.72 -18.19
CA ASN A 137 -13.02 3.57 -18.24
C ASN A 137 -14.03 3.24 -17.14
N GLU A 138 -14.24 1.95 -16.84
CA GLU A 138 -15.14 1.50 -15.78
C GLU A 138 -14.65 1.89 -14.39
N LYS A 139 -13.33 2.03 -14.23
CA LYS A 139 -12.68 2.27 -12.94
C LYS A 139 -11.99 3.63 -12.86
N ARG A 140 -12.37 4.58 -13.73
CA ARG A 140 -11.75 5.92 -13.86
C ARG A 140 -11.73 6.71 -12.55
N LYS A 141 -12.75 6.58 -11.70
CA LYS A 141 -12.81 7.23 -10.37
C LYS A 141 -11.82 6.62 -9.34
N ILE A 142 -11.39 5.38 -9.54
CA ILE A 142 -10.40 4.69 -8.70
C ILE A 142 -8.97 5.02 -9.17
N LEU A 143 -8.80 5.29 -10.47
CA LEU A 143 -7.51 5.66 -11.07
C LEU A 143 -7.00 7.04 -10.62
N ASP A 144 -7.89 7.96 -10.27
CA ASP A 144 -7.49 9.26 -9.68
C ASP A 144 -6.91 9.11 -8.26
N LEU A 145 -7.22 8.02 -7.54
CA LEU A 145 -6.56 7.65 -6.27
C LEU A 145 -5.30 6.79 -6.49
N ALA A 146 -5.27 5.96 -7.54
CA ALA A 146 -4.07 5.22 -7.94
C ALA A 146 -2.92 6.15 -8.39
N LEU A 147 -3.21 7.41 -8.68
CA LEU A 147 -2.25 8.47 -8.92
C LEU A 147 -1.45 8.88 -7.66
N VAL A 148 -1.77 8.40 -6.46
CA VAL A 148 -0.99 8.67 -5.23
C VAL A 148 0.14 7.64 -5.01
N ILE A 149 0.14 6.52 -5.74
CA ILE A 149 1.34 5.67 -5.88
C ILE A 149 2.00 5.96 -7.24
N ILE A 150 1.87 7.20 -7.71
CA ILE A 150 2.49 7.67 -8.94
C ILE A 150 3.15 9.03 -8.82
#